data_AF-A0A967C9U7-F1
#
_entry.id   AF-A0A967C9U7-F1
#
_cell.length_a   1.000
_cell.length_b   1.000
_cell.length_c   1.000
_cell.angle_alpha   90.00
_cell.angle_beta   90.00
_cell.angle_gamma   90.00
#
_symmetry.space_group_name_H-M   'P 1'
#
loop_
_entity.id
_entity.type
_entity.pdbx_description
1 polymer ?
#
loop_
_entity_poly.entity_id
_entity_poly.type
_entity_poly.pdbx_seq_one_letter_code
_entity_poly.pdbx_strand_id
1 'polypeptide(L)'
;MQAARAETVQRGGEDFFSLREYQTGDDLRRVHWPTTARRDEMMIRQFEAPWEPRALIVVDPRSAVYSGQDAFETAIRGAASAIHHFFSAGLEADLWTGGDLTSLDVNPYEAAMRALAGLQPLGAFDFSSAATRLQLKGRGGTLVIVTGTPDSQVASVTRHLTHHATAAVLLTVSSTPIPISFGRGGATIVSVRPGEAWATAWMKAMPWATAGVG
;
A
#
# COMPACT_ATOMS: atom_id res chain seq x y z
N MET A 1 0.22 -7.94 33.57
CA MET A 1 0.98 -8.16 32.32
C MET A 1 1.30 -6.80 31.73
N GLN A 2 2.51 -6.30 31.95
CA GLN A 2 2.99 -5.03 31.40
C GLN A 2 3.55 -5.29 30.00
N ALA A 3 3.13 -4.50 29.02
CA ALA A 3 3.68 -4.57 27.66
C ALA A 3 5.14 -4.07 27.69
N ALA A 4 6.08 -4.94 27.32
CA ALA A 4 7.49 -4.61 27.23
C ALA A 4 7.70 -3.49 26.18
N ARG A 5 8.31 -2.40 26.60
CA ARG A 5 8.49 -1.18 25.80
C ARG A 5 9.71 -1.33 24.91
N ALA A 6 9.50 -1.51 23.61
CA ALA A 6 10.60 -1.56 22.63
C ALA A 6 11.22 -0.16 22.46
N GLU A 7 12.55 -0.09 22.51
CA GLU A 7 13.31 1.14 22.36
C GLU A 7 14.08 1.09 21.02
N THR A 8 13.86 2.07 20.15
CA THR A 8 14.50 2.16 18.83
C THR A 8 15.92 2.72 19.00
N VAL A 9 16.94 1.94 18.62
CA VAL A 9 18.34 2.36 18.69
C VAL A 9 18.90 2.46 17.28
N GLN A 10 19.20 3.68 16.81
CA GLN A 10 19.95 3.91 15.58
C GLN A 10 21.44 4.07 15.89
N ARG A 11 22.29 3.20 15.32
CA ARG A 11 23.71 3.50 15.11
C ARG A 11 24.31 2.63 14.00
N GLY A 12 24.58 3.27 12.87
CA GLY A 12 25.67 3.00 11.92
C GLY A 12 25.77 1.59 11.32
N GLY A 13 25.43 1.47 10.03
CA GLY A 13 25.74 0.31 9.19
C GLY A 13 24.56 -0.65 8.99
N GLU A 14 23.70 -0.31 8.04
CA GLU A 14 22.84 -1.21 7.23
C GLU A 14 21.80 -2.14 7.87
N ASP A 15 21.64 -2.22 9.20
CA ASP A 15 20.56 -3.02 9.81
C ASP A 15 19.60 -2.19 10.69
N PHE A 16 18.33 -2.12 10.32
CA PHE A 16 17.25 -1.58 11.15
C PHE A 16 16.80 -2.64 12.16
N PHE A 17 17.11 -2.45 13.44
CA PHE A 17 16.65 -3.33 14.51
C PHE A 17 16.18 -2.56 15.73
N SER A 18 15.17 -3.09 16.41
CA SER A 18 14.78 -2.66 17.75
C SER A 18 15.40 -3.57 18.81
N LEU A 19 15.55 -3.08 20.04
CA LEU A 19 16.01 -3.89 21.17
C LEU A 19 14.84 -4.26 22.06
N ARG A 20 14.80 -5.53 22.49
CA ARG A 20 13.92 -6.00 23.56
C ARG A 20 14.67 -6.89 24.54
N GLU A 21 14.13 -7.04 25.73
CA GLU A 21 14.59 -8.03 26.69
C GLU A 21 14.48 -9.45 26.12
N TYR A 22 15.48 -10.27 26.44
CA TYR A 22 15.51 -11.70 26.14
C TYR A 22 14.32 -12.41 26.78
N GLN A 23 13.68 -13.27 26.01
CA GLN A 23 12.70 -14.24 26.48
C GLN A 23 13.23 -15.64 26.25
N THR A 24 12.86 -16.57 27.15
CA THR A 24 13.26 -17.97 27.05
C THR A 24 12.85 -18.55 25.69
N GLY A 25 13.84 -19.02 24.92
CA GLY A 25 13.64 -19.55 23.56
C GLY A 25 14.16 -18.64 22.44
N ASP A 26 14.58 -17.41 22.76
CA ASP A 26 15.21 -16.53 21.78
C ASP A 26 16.59 -17.04 21.34
N ASP A 27 16.91 -16.80 20.07
CA ASP A 27 18.22 -17.13 19.51
C ASP A 27 19.32 -16.20 20.08
N LEU A 28 20.23 -16.78 20.87
CA LEU A 28 21.34 -16.06 21.49
C LEU A 28 22.31 -15.43 20.47
N ARG A 29 22.31 -15.85 19.20
CA ARG A 29 23.08 -15.19 18.14
C ARG A 29 22.61 -13.77 17.86
N ARG A 30 21.36 -13.45 18.23
CA ARG A 30 20.74 -12.14 18.06
C ARG A 30 21.00 -11.21 19.25
N VAL A 31 21.74 -11.64 20.28
CA VAL A 31 22.09 -10.78 21.41
C VAL A 31 22.86 -9.55 20.94
N HIS A 32 22.43 -8.38 21.41
CA HIS A 32 23.17 -7.13 21.26
C HIS A 32 24.13 -6.97 22.43
N TRP A 33 25.33 -7.55 22.30
CA TRP A 33 26.36 -7.52 23.35
C TRP A 33 26.69 -6.11 23.86
N PRO A 34 26.79 -5.06 23.02
CA PRO A 34 27.11 -3.72 23.53
C PRO A 34 26.05 -3.12 24.46
N THR A 35 24.75 -3.34 24.19
CA THR A 35 23.69 -2.86 25.10
C THR A 35 23.54 -3.79 26.29
N THR A 36 23.67 -5.10 26.08
CA THR A 36 23.65 -6.10 27.16
C THR A 36 24.71 -5.79 28.21
N ALA A 37 25.95 -5.51 27.78
CA ALA A 37 27.05 -5.14 28.67
C ALA A 37 26.84 -3.80 29.40
N ARG A 38 26.05 -2.88 28.83
CA ARG A 38 25.75 -1.58 29.47
C ARG A 38 24.58 -1.63 30.43
N ARG A 39 23.60 -2.51 30.19
CA ARG A 39 22.37 -2.62 30.98
C ARG A 39 22.38 -3.77 31.99
N ASP A 40 23.38 -4.66 31.90
CA ASP A 40 23.46 -5.90 32.69
C ASP A 40 22.22 -6.82 32.53
N GLU A 41 21.51 -6.64 31.41
CA GLU A 41 20.30 -7.37 31.03
C GLU A 41 20.46 -7.88 29.59
N MET A 42 20.11 -9.13 29.31
CA MET A 42 20.22 -9.67 27.95
C MET A 42 19.23 -8.99 27.00
N MET A 43 19.77 -8.27 26.02
CA MET A 43 18.99 -7.57 24.99
C MET A 43 19.11 -8.30 23.65
N ILE A 44 17.98 -8.60 23.03
CA ILE A 44 17.88 -9.24 21.71
C ILE A 44 17.64 -8.19 20.64
N ARG A 45 18.39 -8.27 19.54
CA ARG A 45 18.12 -7.57 18.28
C ARG A 45 16.89 -8.17 17.64
N GLN A 46 15.81 -7.40 17.58
CA GLN A 46 14.70 -7.67 16.68
C GLN A 46 14.97 -6.93 15.38
N PHE A 47 15.49 -7.66 14.39
CA PHE A 47 15.55 -7.17 13.03
C PHE A 47 14.11 -6.91 12.57
N GLU A 48 13.81 -5.65 12.25
CA GLU A 48 12.63 -5.35 11.47
C GLU A 48 12.96 -5.80 10.05
N ALA A 49 12.05 -6.55 9.40
CA ALA A 49 12.24 -6.85 7.99
C ALA A 49 12.50 -5.51 7.26
N PRO A 50 13.52 -5.43 6.38
CA PRO A 50 13.79 -4.19 5.68
C PRO A 50 12.49 -3.71 5.05
N TRP A 51 12.13 -2.47 5.35
CA TRP A 51 11.05 -1.77 4.69
C TRP A 51 11.47 -1.60 3.23
N GLU A 52 11.20 -2.61 2.40
CA GLU A 52 11.23 -2.40 0.97
C GLU A 52 10.09 -1.42 0.66
N PRO A 53 10.39 -0.24 0.09
CA PRO A 53 9.36 0.72 -0.27
C PRO A 53 8.49 0.10 -1.37
N ARG A 54 7.38 -0.48 -0.92
CA ARG A 54 6.41 -1.22 -1.73
C ARG A 54 5.15 -0.38 -1.89
N ALA A 55 4.61 -0.34 -3.09
CA ALA A 55 3.26 0.12 -3.32
C ALA A 55 2.29 -1.07 -3.31
N LEU A 56 1.09 -0.87 -2.77
CA LEU A 56 -0.02 -1.79 -2.95
C LEU A 56 -1.10 -1.11 -3.78
N ILE A 57 -1.30 -1.57 -5.00
CA ILE A 57 -2.34 -1.09 -5.90
C ILE A 57 -3.54 -2.03 -5.80
N VAL A 58 -4.68 -1.49 -5.40
CA VAL A 58 -5.94 -2.20 -5.20
C VAL A 58 -6.93 -1.65 -6.22
N VAL A 59 -7.37 -2.47 -7.17
CA VAL A 59 -8.43 -2.13 -8.11
C VAL A 59 -9.74 -2.71 -7.60
N ASP A 60 -10.76 -1.86 -7.43
CA ASP A 60 -12.12 -2.29 -7.10
C ASP A 60 -12.73 -2.98 -8.32
N PRO A 61 -12.94 -4.30 -8.30
CA PRO A 61 -13.41 -5.00 -9.49
C PRO A 61 -14.93 -4.86 -9.67
N ARG A 62 -15.68 -4.32 -8.71
CA ARG A 62 -17.15 -4.35 -8.72
C ARG A 62 -17.72 -3.51 -9.85
N SER A 63 -18.56 -4.09 -10.69
CA SER A 63 -19.26 -3.37 -11.76
C SER A 63 -20.16 -2.25 -11.21
N ALA A 64 -20.73 -2.42 -10.02
CA ALA A 64 -21.70 -1.50 -9.43
C ALA A 64 -21.14 -0.09 -9.09
N VAL A 65 -19.82 0.06 -8.95
CA VAL A 65 -19.22 1.39 -8.67
C VAL A 65 -18.92 2.19 -9.94
N TYR A 66 -18.93 1.55 -11.11
CA TYR A 66 -18.61 2.19 -12.38
C TYR A 66 -19.88 2.55 -13.15
N SER A 67 -19.92 3.75 -13.73
CA SER A 67 -21.06 4.22 -14.54
C SER A 67 -21.15 3.56 -15.93
N GLY A 68 -20.17 2.75 -16.30
CA GLY A 68 -20.09 2.05 -17.58
C GLY A 68 -18.67 1.59 -17.92
N GLN A 69 -18.50 0.96 -19.08
CA GLN A 69 -17.21 0.42 -19.52
C GLN A 69 -16.12 1.50 -19.58
N ASP A 70 -16.42 2.68 -20.12
CA ASP A 70 -15.44 3.77 -20.21
C ASP A 70 -14.91 4.22 -18.84
N ALA A 71 -15.76 4.21 -17.82
CA ALA A 71 -15.35 4.55 -16.45
C ALA A 71 -14.41 3.48 -15.88
N PHE A 72 -14.71 2.20 -16.14
CA PHE A 72 -13.86 1.08 -15.75
C PHE A 72 -12.51 1.13 -16.49
N GLU A 73 -12.49 1.27 -17.80
CA GLU A 73 -11.26 1.41 -18.61
C GLU A 73 -10.40 2.58 -18.16
N THR A 74 -11.04 3.71 -17.81
CA THR A 74 -10.34 4.87 -17.25
C THR A 74 -9.70 4.50 -15.91
N ALA A 75 -10.38 3.74 -15.05
CA ALA A 75 -9.81 3.27 -13.79
C ALA A 75 -8.61 2.33 -14.02
N ILE A 76 -8.71 1.40 -14.98
CA ILE A 76 -7.58 0.52 -15.37
C ILE A 76 -6.37 1.33 -15.84
N ARG A 77 -6.58 2.37 -16.65
CA ARG A 77 -5.51 3.31 -17.05
C ARG A 77 -4.88 4.03 -15.87
N GLY A 78 -5.68 4.37 -14.85
CA GLY A 78 -5.20 4.97 -13.61
C GLY A 78 -4.31 4.02 -12.81
N ALA A 79 -4.74 2.76 -12.65
CA ALA A 79 -3.96 1.71 -12.01
C ALA A 79 -2.63 1.46 -12.76
N ALA A 80 -2.68 1.33 -14.09
CA ALA A 80 -1.50 1.14 -14.93
C ALA A 80 -0.50 2.31 -14.79
N SER A 81 -1.03 3.54 -14.71
CA SER A 81 -0.21 4.75 -14.53
C SER A 81 0.46 4.77 -13.15
N ALA A 82 -0.25 4.38 -12.09
CA ALA A 82 0.33 4.26 -10.75
C ALA A 82 1.43 3.19 -10.71
N ILE A 83 1.18 2.01 -11.28
CA ILE A 83 2.17 0.93 -11.37
C ILE A 83 3.40 1.40 -12.13
N HIS A 84 3.21 1.97 -13.33
CA HIS A 84 4.32 2.50 -14.13
C HIS A 84 5.14 3.55 -13.36
N HIS A 85 4.48 4.45 -12.63
CA HIS A 85 5.16 5.45 -11.81
C HIS A 85 6.09 4.82 -10.75
N PHE A 86 5.60 3.83 -9.99
CA PHE A 86 6.43 3.15 -9.00
C PHE A 86 7.60 2.40 -9.64
N PHE A 87 7.35 1.65 -10.72
CA PHE A 87 8.41 0.93 -11.44
C PHE A 87 9.47 1.87 -12.04
N SER A 88 9.06 2.99 -12.64
CA SER A 88 9.99 4.00 -13.16
C SER A 88 10.81 4.69 -12.07
N ALA A 89 10.32 4.71 -10.84
CA ALA A 89 11.04 5.17 -9.66
C ALA A 89 11.92 4.09 -9.00
N GLY A 90 11.99 2.87 -9.57
CA GLY A 90 12.72 1.74 -9.00
C GLY A 90 12.06 1.11 -7.77
N LEU A 91 10.77 1.37 -7.55
CA LEU A 91 9.98 0.87 -6.42
C LEU A 91 9.20 -0.38 -6.83
N GLU A 92 9.04 -1.30 -5.88
CA GLU A 92 8.20 -2.48 -6.07
C GLU A 92 6.71 -2.14 -5.90
N ALA A 93 5.85 -2.83 -6.63
CA ALA A 93 4.41 -2.60 -6.62
C ALA A 93 3.64 -3.92 -6.70
N ASP A 94 2.89 -4.24 -5.65
CA ASP A 94 1.93 -5.36 -5.64
C ASP A 94 0.60 -4.90 -6.24
N LEU A 95 -0.02 -5.76 -7.07
CA LEU A 95 -1.33 -5.51 -7.67
C LEU A 95 -2.37 -6.51 -7.16
N TRP A 96 -3.52 -5.98 -6.76
CA TRP A 96 -4.71 -6.75 -6.41
C TRP A 96 -5.92 -6.30 -7.22
N THR A 97 -6.68 -7.27 -7.76
CA THR A 97 -7.78 -7.05 -8.70
C THR A 97 -9.03 -7.89 -8.40
N GLY A 98 -9.26 -8.27 -7.14
CA GLY A 98 -10.44 -9.07 -6.76
C GLY A 98 -10.21 -10.57 -6.55
N GLY A 99 -8.96 -11.02 -6.48
CA GLY A 99 -8.62 -12.43 -6.29
C GLY A 99 -7.50 -12.62 -5.28
N ASP A 100 -6.62 -13.57 -5.56
CA ASP A 100 -5.34 -13.64 -4.86
C ASP A 100 -4.44 -12.49 -5.29
N LEU A 101 -3.55 -12.09 -4.38
CA LEU A 101 -2.50 -11.14 -4.70
C LEU A 101 -1.63 -11.75 -5.79
N THR A 102 -1.46 -11.04 -6.89
CA THR A 102 -0.57 -11.52 -7.95
C THR A 102 0.85 -11.33 -7.42
N SER A 103 1.47 -12.39 -6.90
CA SER A 103 2.91 -12.38 -6.61
C SER A 103 3.62 -12.41 -7.94
N LEU A 104 4.31 -11.33 -8.24
CA LEU A 104 4.80 -11.07 -9.57
C LEU A 104 6.11 -11.86 -9.82
N ASP A 105 6.10 -12.72 -10.83
CA ASP A 105 7.24 -13.54 -11.32
C ASP A 105 8.41 -12.68 -11.87
N VAL A 106 9.41 -13.32 -12.51
CA VAL A 106 10.67 -12.78 -13.10
C VAL A 106 10.55 -11.42 -13.84
N ASN A 107 9.37 -11.00 -14.30
CA ASN A 107 9.11 -9.64 -14.76
C ASN A 107 7.83 -9.05 -14.13
N PRO A 108 7.95 -8.38 -12.96
CA PRO A 108 6.78 -7.96 -12.23
C PRO A 108 5.88 -6.94 -12.92
N TYR A 109 6.50 -5.98 -13.59
CA TYR A 109 5.77 -4.94 -14.32
C TYR A 109 4.90 -5.54 -15.43
N GLU A 110 5.47 -6.44 -16.23
CA GLU A 110 4.76 -7.05 -17.36
C GLU A 110 3.60 -7.94 -16.88
N ALA A 111 3.80 -8.69 -15.80
CA ALA A 111 2.74 -9.49 -15.19
C ALA A 111 1.58 -8.61 -14.70
N ALA A 112 1.87 -7.49 -14.05
CA ALA A 112 0.85 -6.54 -13.59
C ALA A 112 0.09 -5.90 -14.77
N MET A 113 0.80 -5.48 -15.82
CA MET A 113 0.19 -4.90 -17.03
C MET A 113 -0.69 -5.91 -17.77
N ARG A 114 -0.26 -7.19 -17.84
CA ARG A 114 -1.07 -8.28 -18.41
C ARG A 114 -2.34 -8.54 -17.60
N ALA A 115 -2.23 -8.55 -16.26
CA ALA A 115 -3.37 -8.72 -15.38
C ALA A 115 -4.40 -7.58 -15.55
N LEU A 116 -3.94 -6.33 -15.66
CA LEU A 116 -4.81 -5.19 -15.94
C LEU A 116 -5.48 -5.28 -17.32
N ALA A 117 -4.74 -5.69 -18.36
CA ALA A 117 -5.28 -5.80 -19.71
C ALA A 117 -6.40 -6.85 -19.85
N GLY A 118 -6.37 -7.91 -19.03
CA GLY A 118 -7.40 -8.94 -19.01
C GLY A 118 -8.52 -8.71 -18.00
N LEU A 119 -8.45 -7.63 -17.21
CA LEU A 119 -9.39 -7.44 -16.11
C LEU A 119 -10.79 -7.10 -16.64
N GLN A 120 -11.80 -7.74 -16.07
CA GLN A 120 -13.21 -7.46 -16.35
C GLN A 120 -13.94 -7.12 -15.06
N PRO A 121 -14.97 -6.26 -15.09
CA PRO A 121 -15.78 -5.99 -13.92
C PRO A 121 -16.41 -7.27 -13.39
N LEU A 122 -16.23 -7.52 -12.09
CA LEU A 122 -16.90 -8.58 -11.36
C LEU A 122 -18.27 -8.08 -10.86
N GLY A 123 -19.17 -9.01 -10.55
CA GLY A 123 -20.46 -8.70 -9.92
C GLY A 123 -20.30 -8.31 -8.45
N ALA A 124 -21.07 -8.94 -7.57
CA ALA A 124 -20.92 -8.73 -6.13
C ALA A 124 -19.56 -9.26 -5.65
N PHE A 125 -18.85 -8.46 -4.85
CA PHE A 125 -17.55 -8.81 -4.29
C PHE A 125 -17.52 -8.50 -2.79
N ASP A 126 -16.98 -9.42 -1.99
CA ASP A 126 -16.80 -9.22 -0.55
C ASP A 126 -15.36 -8.75 -0.24
N PHE A 127 -15.25 -7.46 0.08
CA PHE A 127 -13.99 -6.84 0.46
C PHE A 127 -13.45 -7.30 1.82
N SER A 128 -14.30 -7.79 2.73
CA SER A 128 -13.89 -8.10 4.10
C SER A 128 -12.86 -9.24 4.13
N SER A 129 -13.09 -10.28 3.32
CA SER A 129 -12.19 -11.42 3.14
C SER A 129 -10.87 -11.07 2.41
N ALA A 130 -10.86 -9.97 1.67
CA ALA A 130 -9.65 -9.45 1.00
C ALA A 130 -8.85 -8.52 1.91
N ALA A 131 -9.53 -7.73 2.74
CA ALA A 131 -8.92 -6.68 3.56
C ALA A 131 -7.81 -7.21 4.48
N THR A 132 -7.99 -8.37 5.13
CA THR A 132 -6.96 -8.97 5.99
C THR A 132 -5.70 -9.35 5.21
N ARG A 133 -5.85 -9.86 3.98
CA ARG A 133 -4.71 -10.23 3.11
C ARG A 133 -3.99 -8.98 2.60
N LEU A 134 -4.75 -7.98 2.18
CA LEU A 134 -4.24 -6.67 1.74
C LEU A 134 -3.48 -5.94 2.86
N GLN A 135 -3.97 -6.04 4.09
CA GLN A 135 -3.36 -5.40 5.26
C GLN A 135 -1.94 -5.90 5.52
N LEU A 136 -1.64 -7.19 5.27
CA LEU A 136 -0.30 -7.73 5.47
C LEU A 136 0.70 -7.20 4.45
N LYS A 137 0.26 -6.92 3.22
CA LYS A 137 1.10 -6.43 2.12
C LYS A 137 1.25 -4.91 2.07
N GLY A 138 0.21 -4.17 2.46
CA GLY A 138 0.22 -2.70 2.45
C GLY A 138 1.00 -2.04 3.61
N ARG A 139 1.72 -2.81 4.43
CA ARG A 139 2.42 -2.27 5.61
C ARG A 139 3.66 -1.49 5.21
N GLY A 140 3.72 -0.24 5.68
CA GLY A 140 4.84 0.66 5.47
C GLY A 140 5.01 1.20 4.04
N GLY A 141 4.12 0.80 3.15
CA GLY A 141 4.14 1.20 1.76
C GLY A 141 3.28 2.40 1.41
N THR A 142 3.17 2.67 0.11
CA THR A 142 2.12 3.53 -0.44
C THR A 142 0.92 2.68 -0.85
N LEU A 143 -0.25 2.99 -0.32
CA LEU A 143 -1.51 2.36 -0.72
C LEU A 143 -2.14 3.18 -1.85
N VAL A 144 -2.47 2.55 -2.97
CA VAL A 144 -3.27 3.16 -4.04
C VAL A 144 -4.52 2.34 -4.23
N ILE A 145 -5.69 2.93 -3.98
CA ILE A 145 -6.98 2.31 -4.24
C ILE A 145 -7.58 2.97 -5.47
N VAL A 146 -8.07 2.17 -6.40
CA VAL A 146 -8.67 2.62 -7.66
C VAL A 146 -10.11 2.12 -7.71
N THR A 147 -11.08 3.03 -7.79
CA THR A 147 -12.52 2.71 -7.79
C THR A 147 -13.30 3.66 -8.69
N GLY A 148 -14.57 3.37 -8.93
CA GLY A 148 -15.51 4.28 -9.59
C GLY A 148 -16.03 5.34 -8.62
N THR A 149 -17.36 5.43 -8.48
CA THR A 149 -18.01 6.23 -7.44
C THR A 149 -17.87 5.52 -6.08
N PRO A 150 -17.18 6.13 -5.10
CA PRO A 150 -16.94 5.50 -3.81
C PRO A 150 -18.22 5.28 -3.00
N ASP A 151 -18.36 4.09 -2.43
CA ASP A 151 -19.42 3.71 -1.51
C ASP A 151 -18.89 3.46 -0.09
N SER A 152 -19.76 3.00 0.81
CA SER A 152 -19.39 2.71 2.20
C SER A 152 -18.37 1.56 2.33
N GLN A 153 -18.39 0.59 1.41
CA GLN A 153 -17.45 -0.54 1.43
C GLN A 153 -16.02 -0.06 1.13
N VAL A 154 -15.81 0.67 0.04
CA VAL A 154 -14.47 1.17 -0.30
C VAL A 154 -13.97 2.18 0.73
N ALA A 155 -14.86 2.99 1.32
CA ALA A 155 -14.50 3.89 2.42
C ALA A 155 -14.02 3.14 3.67
N SER A 156 -14.69 2.04 4.03
CA SER A 156 -14.30 1.18 5.15
C SER A 156 -12.94 0.53 4.92
N VAL A 157 -12.73 -0.03 3.72
CA VAL A 157 -11.46 -0.68 3.33
C VAL A 157 -10.33 0.35 3.31
N THR A 158 -10.56 1.51 2.70
CA THR A 158 -9.57 2.60 2.66
C THR A 158 -9.13 2.98 4.06
N ARG A 159 -10.09 3.20 4.97
CA ARG A 159 -9.79 3.54 6.37
C ARG A 159 -8.98 2.44 7.06
N HIS A 160 -9.39 1.18 6.90
CA HIS A 160 -8.72 0.02 7.50
C HIS A 160 -7.27 -0.12 7.02
N LEU A 161 -7.03 0.02 5.72
CA LEU A 161 -5.70 -0.16 5.12
C LEU A 161 -4.80 1.06 5.33
N THR A 162 -5.35 2.27 5.37
CA THR A 162 -4.55 3.50 5.55
C THR A 162 -3.87 3.56 6.92
N HIS A 163 -4.43 2.91 7.95
CA HIS A 163 -3.78 2.80 9.27
C HIS A 163 -2.42 2.10 9.24
N HIS A 164 -2.11 1.37 8.18
CA HIS A 164 -0.89 0.58 8.03
C HIS A 164 0.02 1.07 6.90
N ALA A 165 -0.45 2.00 6.07
CA ALA A 165 0.31 2.58 4.98
C ALA A 165 0.97 3.88 5.42
N THR A 166 2.14 4.18 4.85
CA THR A 166 2.85 5.44 5.08
C THR A 166 2.16 6.60 4.38
N ALA A 167 1.56 6.31 3.23
CA ALA A 167 0.69 7.22 2.49
C ALA A 167 -0.41 6.42 1.80
N ALA A 168 -1.57 7.04 1.59
CA ALA A 168 -2.66 6.45 0.84
C ALA A 168 -3.19 7.40 -0.24
N VAL A 169 -3.58 6.86 -1.38
CA VAL A 169 -4.18 7.58 -2.49
C VAL A 169 -5.43 6.83 -2.93
N LEU A 170 -6.55 7.54 -3.08
CA LEU A 170 -7.79 7.02 -3.63
C LEU A 170 -8.04 7.65 -5.00
N LEU A 171 -7.79 6.88 -6.05
CA LEU A 171 -8.11 7.21 -7.43
C LEU A 171 -9.57 6.86 -7.70
N THR A 172 -10.34 7.85 -8.15
CA THR A 172 -11.77 7.71 -8.39
C THR A 172 -12.13 8.12 -9.81
N VAL A 173 -12.97 7.34 -10.49
CA VAL A 173 -13.54 7.69 -11.78
C VAL A 173 -15.03 7.92 -11.62
N SER A 174 -15.44 9.19 -11.68
CA SER A 174 -16.83 9.58 -11.47
C SER A 174 -17.19 10.84 -12.25
N SER A 175 -18.41 10.86 -12.80
CA SER A 175 -18.97 12.06 -13.43
C SER A 175 -19.57 13.02 -12.40
N THR A 176 -19.90 12.53 -11.21
CA THR A 176 -20.36 13.34 -10.08
C THR A 176 -19.17 13.80 -9.24
N PRO A 177 -19.10 15.08 -8.84
CA PRO A 177 -18.10 15.54 -7.90
C PRO A 177 -18.19 14.72 -6.62
N ILE A 178 -17.13 13.99 -6.31
CA ILE A 178 -17.00 13.31 -5.03
C ILE A 178 -16.56 14.39 -4.03
N PRO A 179 -17.30 14.61 -2.93
CA PRO A 179 -16.90 15.59 -1.94
C PRO A 179 -15.46 15.31 -1.51
N ILE A 180 -14.59 16.33 -1.65
CA ILE A 180 -13.20 16.25 -1.22
C ILE A 180 -13.21 16.23 0.31
N SER A 181 -13.42 15.07 0.90
CA SER A 181 -13.48 14.91 2.35
C SER A 181 -13.14 13.49 2.77
N PHE A 182 -11.85 13.28 3.05
CA PHE A 182 -11.39 12.44 4.16
C PHE A 182 -10.36 13.22 4.99
N GLY A 183 -10.86 14.23 5.71
CA GLY A 183 -10.10 14.86 6.80
C GLY A 183 -10.00 13.90 8.00
N ARG A 184 -8.78 13.81 8.57
CA ARG A 184 -8.32 12.88 9.63
C ARG A 184 -8.58 11.40 9.34
N GLY A 185 -7.78 10.87 8.40
CA GLY A 185 -7.74 9.45 8.06
C GLY A 185 -6.56 9.02 7.16
N GLY A 186 -5.94 9.94 6.40
CA GLY A 186 -4.61 9.72 5.79
C GLY A 186 -4.54 9.49 4.27
N ALA A 187 -5.66 9.47 3.55
CA ALA A 187 -5.68 9.23 2.09
C ALA A 187 -5.96 10.49 1.26
N THR A 188 -5.16 10.73 0.21
CA THR A 188 -5.38 11.79 -0.79
C THR A 188 -6.34 11.29 -1.88
N ILE A 189 -7.44 12.00 -2.14
CA ILE A 189 -8.40 11.63 -3.19
C ILE A 189 -8.03 12.33 -4.50
N VAL A 190 -8.01 11.57 -5.59
CA VAL A 190 -7.83 12.06 -6.95
C VAL A 190 -9.04 11.61 -7.77
N SER A 191 -9.72 12.56 -8.39
CA SER A 191 -10.92 12.27 -9.17
C SER A 191 -10.74 12.72 -10.61
N VAL A 192 -11.15 11.86 -11.54
CA VAL A 192 -11.24 12.16 -12.97
C VAL A 192 -12.59 11.71 -13.52
N ARG A 193 -13.00 12.30 -14.63
CA ARG A 193 -14.19 11.82 -15.36
C ARG A 193 -13.84 10.63 -16.25
N PRO A 194 -14.83 9.79 -16.63
CA PRO A 194 -14.64 8.77 -17.66
C PRO A 194 -14.05 9.38 -18.94
N GLY A 195 -12.97 8.78 -19.45
CA GLY A 195 -12.26 9.23 -20.65
C GLY A 195 -11.21 10.33 -20.42
N GLU A 196 -11.15 10.92 -19.23
CA GLU A 196 -10.16 11.96 -18.89
C GLU A 196 -8.78 11.34 -18.58
N ALA A 197 -7.72 12.08 -18.89
CA ALA A 197 -6.35 11.63 -18.65
C ALA A 197 -5.92 11.82 -17.18
N TRP A 198 -5.28 10.79 -16.60
CA TRP A 198 -4.83 10.81 -15.20
C TRP A 198 -3.63 11.71 -14.92
N ALA A 199 -2.77 11.97 -15.91
CA ALA A 199 -1.47 12.62 -15.70
C ALA A 199 -1.58 13.95 -14.92
N THR A 200 -2.52 14.82 -15.32
CA THR A 200 -2.72 16.13 -14.68
C THR A 200 -3.23 16.00 -13.24
N ALA A 201 -4.14 15.06 -12.99
CA ALA A 201 -4.72 14.85 -11.66
C ALA A 201 -3.71 14.20 -10.70
N TRP A 202 -2.92 13.26 -11.21
CA TRP A 202 -1.85 12.56 -10.48
C TRP A 202 -0.75 13.52 -10.00
N MET A 203 -0.23 14.37 -10.89
CA MET A 203 0.82 15.35 -10.54
C MET A 203 0.38 16.34 -9.45
N LYS A 204 -0.90 16.74 -9.44
CA LYS A 204 -1.44 17.65 -8.42
C LYS A 204 -1.56 16.98 -7.05
N ALA A 205 -1.78 15.66 -7.02
CA ALA A 205 -2.07 14.92 -5.81
C ALA A 205 -0.84 14.36 -5.09
N MET A 206 0.26 14.14 -5.81
CA MET A 206 1.48 13.52 -5.27
C MET A 206 2.74 14.38 -5.46
N PRO A 207 2.79 15.61 -4.89
CA PRO A 207 3.97 16.48 -5.03
C PRO A 207 5.24 15.94 -4.35
N TRP A 208 5.11 14.97 -3.44
CA TRP A 208 6.21 14.34 -2.72
C TRP A 208 6.68 13.01 -3.36
N ALA A 209 5.87 12.38 -4.22
CA ALA A 209 6.26 11.11 -4.86
C ALA A 209 7.38 11.30 -5.89
N THR A 210 7.50 12.51 -6.45
CA THR A 210 8.64 12.90 -7.30
C THR A 210 9.87 13.34 -6.51
N ALA A 211 9.75 13.59 -5.20
CA ALA A 211 10.83 14.16 -4.39
C ALA A 211 11.87 13.12 -3.91
N GLY A 212 11.62 11.82 -4.11
CA GLY A 212 12.54 10.73 -3.76
C GLY A 212 13.39 10.19 -4.93
N VAL A 213 13.18 10.71 -6.15
CA VAL A 213 13.96 10.33 -7.34
C VAL A 213 14.97 11.45 -7.62
N GLY A 214 16.01 11.53 -6.79
CA GLY A 214 17.08 12.52 -6.89
C GLY A 214 18.40 11.93 -6.41
#